data_AF-A0AA37S468-F1
#
_entry.id   AF-A0AA37S468-F1
#
_cell.length_a   1.000
_cell.length_b   1.000
_cell.length_c   1.000
_cell.angle_alpha   90.00
_cell.angle_beta   90.00
_cell.angle_gamma   90.00
#
_symmetry.space_group_name_H-M   'P 1'
#
loop_
_entity.id
_entity.type
_entity.pdbx_description
1 polymer ?
#
loop_
_entity_poly.entity_id
_entity_poly.type
_entity_poly.pdbx_seq_one_letter_code
_entity_poly.pdbx_strand_id
1 'polypeptide(L)'
;MPNSHNKAQLPSNPTLKEINWFKKQINWGELPHFYHLVASSVSECESILDHGFDNAIKRIIDKRNWNLEALGIDPNELYEKESNNKPRISLHQVFTERGFELQAFPFSNDTAIDRYARHDETMEFRLWDPLTMKTVIRINQLHKFIGFYLDQGDEADKALILHSHKVVHKIIAFLQTQLNIVKVDGVTIKAFYQLCEKDSRLYTDDPSSASAPDKK
;
A
#
# COMPACT_ATOMS: atom_id res chain seq x y z
N MET A 1 -26.23 21.28 -37.12
CA MET A 1 -26.52 20.35 -36.01
C MET A 1 -25.20 19.90 -35.41
N PRO A 2 -24.93 20.10 -34.12
CA PRO A 2 -23.72 19.58 -33.51
C PRO A 2 -23.89 18.08 -33.25
N ASN A 3 -22.95 17.27 -33.75
CA ASN A 3 -22.95 15.82 -33.62
C ASN A 3 -22.86 15.39 -32.15
N SER A 4 -23.72 14.43 -31.81
CA SER A 4 -23.82 13.68 -30.58
C SER A 4 -22.60 12.78 -30.31
N HIS A 5 -22.34 12.59 -29.01
CA HIS A 5 -21.36 11.70 -28.37
C HIS A 5 -19.93 12.22 -28.25
N ASN A 6 -19.72 13.14 -27.29
CA ASN A 6 -18.47 13.19 -26.54
C ASN A 6 -18.27 11.79 -25.94
N LYS A 7 -17.44 10.95 -26.56
CA LYS A 7 -16.93 9.76 -25.89
C LYS A 7 -16.21 10.28 -24.66
N ALA A 8 -16.66 9.86 -23.48
CA ALA A 8 -15.92 10.13 -22.26
C ALA A 8 -14.48 9.67 -22.46
N GLN A 9 -13.51 10.50 -22.10
CA GLN A 9 -12.09 10.17 -22.18
C GLN A 9 -11.51 10.27 -20.79
N LEU A 10 -10.76 9.25 -20.40
CA LEU A 10 -9.92 9.29 -19.20
C LEU A 10 -8.72 10.21 -19.48
N PRO A 11 -8.42 11.18 -18.60
CA PRO A 11 -7.18 11.94 -18.71
C PRO A 11 -5.96 11.04 -18.47
N SER A 12 -4.76 11.47 -18.90
CA SER A 12 -3.54 10.64 -18.84
C SER A 12 -3.10 10.26 -17.41
N ASN A 13 -3.46 11.06 -16.41
CA ASN A 13 -3.18 10.81 -15.00
C ASN A 13 -4.44 11.07 -14.17
N PRO A 14 -5.44 10.18 -14.25
CA PRO A 14 -6.74 10.43 -13.65
C PRO A 14 -6.71 10.28 -12.13
N THR A 15 -7.51 11.07 -11.44
CA THR A 15 -7.85 10.89 -10.03
C THR A 15 -8.86 9.76 -9.85
N LEU A 16 -8.96 9.17 -8.66
CA LEU A 16 -9.96 8.13 -8.40
C LEU A 16 -11.40 8.59 -8.70
N LYS A 17 -11.71 9.87 -8.44
CA LYS A 17 -13.00 10.47 -8.76
C LYS A 17 -13.29 10.43 -10.26
N GLU A 18 -12.30 10.77 -11.10
CA GLU A 18 -12.45 10.75 -12.56
C GLU A 18 -12.56 9.33 -13.09
N ILE A 19 -11.80 8.37 -12.53
CA ILE A 19 -11.91 6.94 -12.90
C ILE A 19 -13.31 6.42 -12.57
N ASN A 20 -13.80 6.67 -11.36
CA ASN A 20 -15.14 6.24 -10.94
C ASN A 20 -16.25 6.89 -11.78
N TRP A 21 -16.09 8.16 -12.14
CA TRP A 21 -17.05 8.85 -12.99
C TRP A 21 -17.06 8.26 -14.40
N PHE A 22 -15.90 7.99 -14.98
CA PHE A 22 -15.78 7.32 -16.28
C PHE A 22 -16.41 5.91 -16.26
N LYS A 23 -16.12 5.09 -15.23
CA LYS A 23 -16.71 3.75 -15.06
C LYS A 23 -18.23 3.80 -15.00
N LYS A 24 -18.81 4.78 -14.29
CA LYS A 24 -20.27 4.98 -14.27
C LYS A 24 -20.81 5.31 -15.66
N GLN A 25 -20.15 6.16 -16.42
CA GLN A 25 -20.64 6.55 -17.74
C GLN A 25 -20.72 5.37 -18.72
N ILE A 26 -19.71 4.50 -18.71
CA ILE A 26 -19.71 3.31 -19.57
C ILE A 26 -20.69 2.23 -19.09
N ASN A 27 -21.07 2.25 -17.80
CA ASN A 27 -22.00 1.30 -17.18
C ASN A 27 -23.36 1.91 -16.82
N TRP A 28 -23.83 2.86 -17.65
CA TRP A 28 -25.17 3.45 -17.56
C TRP A 28 -25.55 4.04 -16.18
N GLY A 29 -24.55 4.58 -15.48
CA GLY A 29 -24.70 5.25 -14.19
C GLY A 29 -24.32 4.40 -12.99
N GLU A 30 -24.13 3.09 -13.15
CA GLU A 30 -23.86 2.17 -12.05
C GLU A 30 -22.39 1.77 -11.95
N LEU A 31 -21.93 1.47 -10.73
CA LEU A 31 -20.63 0.85 -10.50
C LEU A 31 -20.85 -0.64 -10.22
N PRO A 32 -20.26 -1.55 -11.02
CA PRO A 32 -20.30 -2.97 -10.73
C PRO A 32 -19.78 -3.26 -9.32
N HIS A 33 -20.39 -4.20 -8.63
CA HIS A 33 -20.07 -4.50 -7.22
C HIS A 33 -18.59 -4.77 -7.01
N PHE A 34 -17.98 -5.58 -7.89
CA PHE A 34 -16.57 -5.94 -7.76
C PHE A 34 -15.63 -4.75 -7.96
N TYR A 35 -15.90 -3.90 -8.96
CA TYR A 35 -15.19 -2.64 -9.14
C TYR A 35 -15.31 -1.74 -7.90
N HIS A 36 -16.53 -1.59 -7.38
CA HIS A 36 -16.80 -0.75 -6.23
C HIS A 36 -16.02 -1.21 -4.98
N LEU A 37 -15.95 -2.53 -4.73
CA LEU A 37 -15.16 -3.11 -3.64
C LEU A 37 -13.70 -2.63 -3.68
N VAL A 38 -13.06 -2.76 -4.83
CA VAL A 38 -11.64 -2.39 -5.01
C VAL A 38 -11.48 -0.87 -4.94
N ALA A 39 -12.34 -0.12 -5.62
CA ALA A 39 -12.31 1.33 -5.63
C ALA A 39 -12.48 1.93 -4.22
N SER A 40 -13.35 1.34 -3.38
CA SER A 40 -13.48 1.74 -1.98
C SER A 40 -12.19 1.53 -1.19
N SER A 41 -11.53 0.37 -1.31
CA SER A 41 -10.26 0.13 -0.63
C SER A 41 -9.14 1.06 -1.11
N VAL A 42 -9.11 1.40 -2.41
CA VAL A 42 -8.15 2.39 -2.94
C VAL A 42 -8.44 3.78 -2.34
N SER A 43 -9.72 4.16 -2.24
CA SER A 43 -10.12 5.43 -1.63
C SER A 43 -9.70 5.51 -0.15
N GLU A 44 -9.88 4.43 0.61
CA GLU A 44 -9.44 4.34 2.01
C GLU A 44 -7.91 4.49 2.13
N CYS A 45 -7.16 3.88 1.20
CA CYS A 45 -5.71 4.03 1.15
C CYS A 45 -5.30 5.47 0.80
N GLU A 46 -6.00 6.16 -0.10
CA GLU A 46 -5.68 7.56 -0.42
C GLU A 46 -5.87 8.48 0.79
N SER A 47 -6.93 8.25 1.55
CA SER A 47 -7.31 9.13 2.65
C SER A 47 -6.72 8.73 4.01
N ILE A 48 -5.94 7.64 4.07
CA ILE A 48 -5.33 7.14 5.31
C ILE A 48 -4.40 8.15 5.99
N LEU A 49 -3.83 9.07 5.20
CA LEU A 49 -2.96 10.15 5.67
C LEU A 49 -3.75 11.38 6.14
N ASP A 50 -4.93 11.62 5.56
CA ASP A 50 -5.73 12.83 5.76
C ASP A 50 -6.76 12.68 6.88
N HIS A 51 -7.27 11.47 7.11
CA HIS A 51 -8.36 11.26 8.07
C HIS A 51 -7.86 11.02 9.49
N GLY A 52 -8.60 11.56 10.48
CA GLY A 52 -8.27 11.53 11.91
C GLY A 52 -8.30 10.16 12.60
N PHE A 53 -8.75 9.10 11.93
CA PHE A 53 -8.85 7.75 12.52
C PHE A 53 -7.49 7.12 12.83
N ASP A 54 -7.43 6.34 13.90
CA ASP A 54 -6.22 5.60 14.29
C ASP A 54 -5.91 4.50 13.26
N ASN A 55 -4.65 4.38 12.87
CA ASN A 55 -4.19 3.44 11.84
C ASN A 55 -2.71 3.07 12.05
N ALA A 56 -2.25 2.03 11.33
CA ALA A 56 -0.88 1.54 11.45
C ALA A 56 0.16 2.64 11.18
N ILE A 57 -0.02 3.48 10.16
CA ILE A 57 0.90 4.58 9.83
C ILE A 57 1.05 5.52 11.02
N LYS A 58 -0.05 5.98 11.61
CA LYS A 58 -0.03 6.87 12.78
C LYS A 58 0.68 6.26 13.98
N ARG A 59 0.43 4.97 14.25
CA ARG A 59 1.07 4.26 15.37
C ARG A 59 2.58 4.10 15.17
N ILE A 60 3.03 3.90 13.93
CA ILE A 60 4.46 3.75 13.61
C ILE A 60 5.18 5.10 13.67
N ILE A 61 4.58 6.18 13.14
CA ILE A 61 5.20 7.51 13.17
C ILE A 61 5.01 8.25 14.50
N ASP A 62 4.25 7.69 15.44
CA ASP A 62 4.05 8.27 16.76
C ASP A 62 5.36 8.23 17.56
N LYS A 63 6.00 9.38 17.68
CA LYS A 63 7.24 9.57 18.45
C LYS A 63 7.12 9.12 19.91
N ARG A 64 5.92 9.10 20.49
CA ARG A 64 5.70 8.59 21.86
C ARG A 64 5.98 7.10 21.98
N ASN A 65 5.92 6.38 20.86
CA ASN A 65 6.24 4.96 20.75
C ASN A 65 7.71 4.72 20.35
N TRP A 66 8.54 5.74 20.16
CA TRP A 66 9.94 5.53 19.81
C TRP A 66 10.78 5.26 21.06
N ASN A 67 11.68 4.28 20.97
CA ASN A 67 12.62 3.96 22.03
C ASN A 67 13.87 4.83 21.86
N LEU A 68 13.91 5.96 22.57
CA LEU A 68 14.99 6.94 22.45
C LEU A 68 16.35 6.37 22.85
N GLU A 69 16.39 5.47 23.84
CA GLU A 69 17.62 4.81 24.30
C GLU A 69 18.20 3.91 23.22
N ALA A 70 17.38 3.05 22.61
CA ALA A 70 17.79 2.21 21.48
C ALA A 70 18.22 3.04 20.25
N LEU A 71 17.66 4.24 20.09
CA LEU A 71 18.03 5.19 19.05
C LEU A 71 19.27 6.03 19.39
N GLY A 72 19.85 5.89 20.60
CA GLY A 72 20.98 6.70 21.06
C GLY A 72 20.67 8.20 21.16
N ILE A 73 19.41 8.56 21.42
CA ILE A 73 18.94 9.94 21.57
C ILE A 73 18.87 10.27 23.06
N ASP A 74 19.64 11.28 23.49
CA ASP A 74 19.48 11.86 24.83
C ASP A 74 18.13 12.61 24.90
N PRO A 75 17.29 12.35 25.92
CA PRO A 75 16.04 13.07 26.12
C PRO A 75 16.17 14.61 26.13
N ASN A 76 17.34 15.14 26.51
CA ASN A 76 17.62 16.57 26.56
C ASN A 76 18.02 17.18 25.20
N GLU A 77 18.35 16.34 24.21
CA GLU A 77 18.83 16.76 22.88
C GLU A 77 17.80 16.44 21.77
N LEU A 78 16.54 16.17 22.15
CA LEU A 78 15.46 15.75 21.25
C LEU A 78 15.43 16.60 19.97
N TYR A 79 15.41 17.92 20.08
CA TYR A 79 15.19 18.81 18.94
C TYR A 79 16.37 18.90 17.94
N GLU A 80 17.62 18.65 18.35
CA GLU A 80 18.79 18.72 17.46
C GLU A 80 19.15 17.37 16.83
N LYS A 81 18.95 16.24 17.54
CA LYS A 81 19.24 14.89 17.03
C LYS A 81 18.06 14.19 16.35
N GLU A 82 16.85 14.74 16.45
CA GLU A 82 15.61 14.21 15.86
C GLU A 82 15.65 13.97 14.34
N SER A 83 16.52 14.68 13.60
CA SER A 83 16.61 14.55 12.14
C SER A 83 17.33 13.27 11.70
N ASN A 84 18.30 12.77 12.48
CA ASN A 84 19.18 11.67 12.06
C ASN A 84 18.78 10.28 12.58
N ASN A 85 18.13 10.19 13.74
CA ASN A 85 17.91 8.89 14.41
C ASN A 85 16.43 8.47 14.40
N LYS A 86 15.91 8.15 13.21
CA LYS A 86 14.54 7.62 13.05
C LYS A 86 14.53 6.09 13.19
N PRO A 87 13.46 5.48 13.75
CA PRO A 87 13.33 4.03 13.81
C PRO A 87 13.42 3.37 12.44
N ARG A 88 14.12 2.25 12.41
CA ARG A 88 14.31 1.34 11.30
C ARG A 88 13.10 0.46 11.14
N ILE A 89 12.62 0.41 9.91
CA ILE A 89 11.53 -0.46 9.51
C ILE A 89 11.79 -0.96 8.09
N SER A 90 11.34 -2.18 7.81
CA SER A 90 11.28 -2.70 6.46
C SER A 90 9.84 -2.76 5.98
N LEU A 91 9.65 -2.54 4.69
CA LEU A 91 8.34 -2.62 4.05
C LEU A 91 8.32 -3.80 3.08
N HIS A 92 7.30 -4.64 3.16
CA HIS A 92 7.10 -5.79 2.29
C HIS A 92 5.78 -5.63 1.52
N GLN A 93 5.84 -5.74 0.20
CA GLN A 93 4.67 -5.74 -0.67
C GLN A 93 4.27 -7.18 -0.96
N VAL A 94 3.05 -7.56 -0.60
CA VAL A 94 2.61 -8.96 -0.72
C VAL A 94 1.17 -9.04 -1.24
N PHE A 95 0.91 -10.03 -2.08
CA PHE A 95 -0.45 -10.44 -2.40
C PHE A 95 -0.84 -11.63 -1.53
N THR A 96 -1.98 -11.50 -0.87
CA THR A 96 -2.60 -12.52 -0.03
C THR A 96 -3.98 -12.87 -0.61
N GLU A 97 -4.63 -13.90 -0.07
CA GLU A 97 -6.03 -14.23 -0.40
C GLU A 97 -7.00 -13.04 -0.21
N ARG A 98 -6.65 -12.08 0.64
CA ARG A 98 -7.48 -10.90 0.91
C ARG A 98 -7.27 -9.79 -0.10
N GLY A 99 -6.14 -9.74 -0.79
CA GLY A 99 -5.80 -8.63 -1.69
C GLY A 99 -4.31 -8.32 -1.69
N PHE A 100 -3.98 -7.08 -2.03
CA PHE A 100 -2.62 -6.55 -1.89
C PHE A 100 -2.45 -5.95 -0.49
N GLU A 101 -1.30 -6.16 0.13
CA GLU A 101 -0.91 -5.55 1.40
C GLU A 101 0.47 -4.91 1.32
N LEU A 102 0.61 -3.75 1.95
CA LEU A 102 1.91 -3.21 2.34
C LEU A 102 2.09 -3.53 3.83
N GLN A 103 3.06 -4.37 4.15
CA GLN A 103 3.36 -4.78 5.51
C GLN A 103 4.63 -4.09 6.00
N ALA A 104 4.68 -3.78 7.29
CA ALA A 104 5.81 -3.17 7.95
C ALA A 104 6.38 -4.11 9.02
N PHE A 105 7.71 -4.14 9.14
CA PHE A 105 8.43 -4.94 10.13
C PHE A 105 9.54 -4.12 10.79
N PRO A 106 9.48 -3.88 12.10
CA PRO A 106 10.49 -3.12 12.82
C PRO A 106 11.74 -3.96 13.00
N PHE A 107 12.83 -3.28 13.37
CA PHE A 107 14.09 -3.93 13.70
C PHE A 107 14.29 -4.01 15.22
N SER A 108 14.81 -5.15 15.67
CA SER A 108 15.44 -5.35 16.96
C SER A 108 16.88 -5.78 16.66
N ASN A 109 17.85 -4.98 17.12
CA ASN A 109 19.22 -4.98 16.60
C ASN A 109 19.20 -4.91 15.06
N ASP A 110 19.80 -5.87 14.36
CA ASP A 110 19.85 -5.92 12.89
C ASP A 110 18.88 -6.92 12.27
N THR A 111 17.89 -7.39 13.04
CA THR A 111 16.90 -8.37 12.59
C THR A 111 15.50 -7.77 12.55
N ALA A 112 14.84 -7.91 11.40
CA ALA A 112 13.43 -7.58 11.28
C ALA A 112 12.57 -8.60 12.04
N ILE A 113 11.61 -8.14 12.83
CA ILE A 113 10.76 -9.01 13.65
C ILE A 113 9.30 -8.98 13.20
N ASP A 114 8.63 -10.13 13.32
CA ASP A 114 7.20 -10.31 13.04
C ASP A 114 6.50 -10.98 14.23
N ARG A 115 6.67 -10.38 15.42
CA ARG A 115 6.07 -10.85 16.67
C ARG A 115 5.71 -9.67 17.53
N TYR A 116 4.77 -9.86 18.43
CA TYR A 116 4.53 -8.88 19.48
C TYR A 116 5.82 -8.65 20.29
N ALA A 117 6.17 -7.39 20.51
CA ALA A 117 7.34 -7.00 21.28
C ALA A 117 7.01 -5.78 22.14
N ARG A 118 7.35 -5.86 23.43
CA ARG A 118 7.21 -4.77 24.40
C ARG A 118 8.35 -4.91 25.39
N HIS A 119 8.92 -3.80 25.84
CA HIS A 119 10.10 -3.80 26.73
C HIS A 119 11.32 -4.52 26.11
N ASP A 120 11.44 -4.49 24.79
CA ASP A 120 12.63 -4.94 24.10
C ASP A 120 13.62 -3.77 24.01
N GLU A 121 14.67 -3.81 24.82
CA GLU A 121 15.69 -2.76 24.90
C GLU A 121 16.42 -2.55 23.57
N THR A 122 16.43 -3.56 22.71
CA THR A 122 17.13 -3.53 21.41
C THR A 122 16.24 -3.10 20.26
N MET A 123 14.94 -2.89 20.51
CA MET A 123 13.98 -2.43 19.53
C MET A 123 13.83 -0.91 19.58
N GLU A 124 13.80 -0.28 18.42
CA GLU A 124 13.70 1.18 18.27
C GLU A 124 12.28 1.72 18.47
N PHE A 125 11.34 0.82 18.74
CA PHE A 125 9.97 1.08 19.19
C PHE A 125 9.81 0.60 20.64
N ARG A 126 8.97 1.26 21.43
CA ARG A 126 8.63 0.84 22.81
C ARG A 126 7.65 -0.34 22.81
N LEU A 127 6.75 -0.35 21.84
CA LEU A 127 5.76 -1.38 21.59
C LEU A 127 5.67 -1.63 20.08
N TRP A 128 5.66 -2.91 19.71
CA TRP A 128 5.25 -3.38 18.41
C TRP A 128 4.17 -4.44 18.57
N ASP A 129 3.00 -4.18 17.98
CA ASP A 129 1.91 -5.14 17.89
C ASP A 129 1.58 -5.41 16.41
N PRO A 130 1.95 -6.58 15.87
CA PRO A 130 1.66 -6.94 14.50
C PRO A 130 0.18 -6.85 14.12
N LEU A 131 -0.74 -7.07 15.08
CA LEU A 131 -2.18 -6.99 14.80
C LEU A 131 -2.62 -5.59 14.36
N THR A 132 -1.96 -4.56 14.87
CA THR A 132 -2.36 -3.17 14.76
C THR A 132 -1.39 -2.31 13.96
N MET A 133 -0.15 -2.79 13.76
CA MET A 133 0.95 -2.02 13.14
C MET A 133 1.53 -2.68 11.88
N LYS A 134 1.38 -4.01 11.69
CA LYS A 134 1.99 -4.70 10.55
C LYS A 134 1.39 -4.28 9.23
N THR A 135 0.08 -4.42 9.06
CA THR A 135 -0.59 -4.09 7.79
C THR A 135 -0.79 -2.57 7.70
N VAL A 136 0.09 -1.91 6.96
CA VAL A 136 0.06 -0.46 6.73
C VAL A 136 -1.16 -0.07 5.91
N ILE A 137 -1.38 -0.79 4.81
CA ILE A 137 -2.55 -0.66 3.94
C ILE A 137 -2.93 -2.01 3.34
N ARG A 138 -4.19 -2.14 2.94
CA ARG A 138 -4.71 -3.26 2.16
C ARG A 138 -5.61 -2.76 1.04
N ILE A 139 -5.42 -3.30 -0.17
CA ILE A 139 -6.34 -3.13 -1.29
C ILE A 139 -7.05 -4.46 -1.52
N ASN A 140 -8.31 -4.54 -1.12
CA ASN A 140 -9.07 -5.80 -1.11
C ASN A 140 -9.21 -6.40 -2.51
N GLN A 141 -9.04 -7.72 -2.61
CA GLN A 141 -9.22 -8.54 -3.81
C GLN A 141 -8.48 -8.05 -5.07
N LEU A 142 -7.42 -7.24 -4.92
CA LEU A 142 -6.72 -6.65 -6.06
C LEU A 142 -6.15 -7.70 -7.03
N HIS A 143 -5.68 -8.86 -6.54
CA HIS A 143 -5.20 -9.95 -7.40
C HIS A 143 -6.31 -10.48 -8.33
N LYS A 144 -7.51 -10.75 -7.78
CA LYS A 144 -8.66 -11.19 -8.59
C LYS A 144 -9.14 -10.09 -9.53
N PHE A 145 -9.02 -8.83 -9.12
CA PHE A 145 -9.43 -7.70 -9.94
C PHE A 145 -8.50 -7.51 -11.15
N ILE A 146 -7.20 -7.70 -10.95
CA ILE A 146 -6.22 -7.76 -12.03
C ILE A 146 -6.56 -8.92 -12.97
N GLY A 147 -6.86 -10.10 -12.45
CA GLY A 147 -7.30 -11.25 -13.25
C GLY A 147 -8.55 -10.96 -14.08
N PHE A 148 -9.60 -10.45 -13.43
CA PHE A 148 -10.83 -10.01 -14.10
C PHE A 148 -10.56 -8.99 -15.21
N TYR A 149 -9.66 -8.04 -14.96
CA TYR A 149 -9.29 -7.05 -15.97
C TYR A 149 -8.62 -7.69 -17.18
N LEU A 150 -7.71 -8.64 -16.96
CA LEU A 150 -7.01 -9.33 -18.05
C LEU A 150 -7.95 -10.21 -18.88
N ASP A 151 -8.98 -10.78 -18.26
CA ASP A 151 -9.97 -11.60 -18.95
C ASP A 151 -10.97 -10.76 -19.76
N GLN A 152 -11.53 -9.70 -19.16
CA GLN A 152 -12.67 -8.97 -19.73
C GLN A 152 -12.83 -7.53 -19.24
N GLY A 153 -11.79 -6.91 -18.69
CA GLY A 153 -11.87 -5.56 -18.14
C GLY A 153 -11.94 -4.44 -19.18
N ASP A 154 -12.25 -3.24 -18.70
CA ASP A 154 -12.23 -2.02 -19.48
C ASP A 154 -11.14 -1.02 -19.04
N GLU A 155 -11.08 0.12 -19.73
CA GLU A 155 -10.08 1.17 -19.46
C GLU A 155 -10.17 1.76 -18.05
N ALA A 156 -11.36 1.77 -17.42
CA ALA A 156 -11.49 2.23 -16.05
C ALA A 156 -10.88 1.22 -15.07
N ASP A 157 -11.04 -0.08 -15.32
CA ASP A 157 -10.44 -1.14 -14.52
C ASP A 157 -8.92 -1.06 -14.57
N LYS A 158 -8.35 -0.87 -15.77
CA LYS A 158 -6.91 -0.63 -15.95
C LYS A 158 -6.44 0.62 -15.19
N ALA A 159 -7.17 1.72 -15.34
CA ALA A 159 -6.85 2.98 -14.67
C ALA A 159 -6.89 2.83 -13.15
N LEU A 160 -7.83 2.05 -12.61
CA LEU A 160 -7.91 1.76 -11.17
C LEU A 160 -6.70 0.94 -10.68
N ILE A 161 -6.24 -0.05 -11.44
CA ILE A 161 -5.02 -0.82 -11.12
C ILE A 161 -3.79 0.10 -11.11
N LEU A 162 -3.65 0.96 -12.13
CA LEU A 162 -2.55 1.93 -12.21
C LEU A 162 -2.60 2.96 -11.07
N HIS A 163 -3.81 3.44 -10.73
CA HIS A 163 -4.00 4.38 -9.62
C HIS A 163 -3.65 3.74 -8.29
N SER A 164 -4.08 2.49 -8.06
CA SER A 164 -3.72 1.69 -6.88
C SER A 164 -2.21 1.64 -6.66
N HIS A 165 -1.44 1.38 -7.72
CA HIS A 165 0.02 1.38 -7.67
C HIS A 165 0.61 2.75 -7.27
N LYS A 166 0.05 3.85 -7.81
CA LYS A 166 0.48 5.22 -7.45
C LYS A 166 0.20 5.54 -5.98
N VAL A 167 -0.95 5.12 -5.47
CA VAL A 167 -1.32 5.34 -4.06
C VAL A 167 -0.34 4.64 -3.11
N VAL A 168 -0.03 3.37 -3.38
CA VAL A 168 0.98 2.61 -2.61
C VAL A 168 2.34 3.34 -2.63
N HIS A 169 2.78 3.81 -3.79
CA HIS A 169 4.04 4.55 -3.91
C HIS A 169 4.04 5.87 -3.14
N LYS A 170 2.93 6.62 -3.14
CA LYS A 170 2.81 7.84 -2.33
C LYS A 170 2.96 7.54 -0.83
N ILE A 171 2.36 6.46 -0.35
CA ILE A 171 2.45 6.04 1.06
C ILE A 171 3.86 5.61 1.43
N ILE A 172 4.52 4.82 0.57
CA ILE A 172 5.94 4.43 0.78
C ILE A 172 6.82 5.68 0.84
N ALA A 173 6.66 6.61 -0.12
CA ALA A 173 7.41 7.86 -0.15
C ALA A 173 7.16 8.71 1.10
N PHE A 174 5.91 8.79 1.58
CA PHE A 174 5.60 9.46 2.84
C PHE A 174 6.34 8.81 4.02
N LEU A 175 6.27 7.48 4.16
CA LEU A 175 6.96 6.76 5.25
C LEU A 175 8.48 6.94 5.20
N GLN A 176 9.08 7.02 4.00
CA GLN A 176 10.51 7.35 3.81
C GLN A 176 10.89 8.74 4.34
N THR A 177 9.96 9.69 4.38
CA THR A 177 10.22 10.99 5.02
C THR A 177 10.16 10.93 6.54
N GLN A 178 9.36 10.01 7.11
CA GLN A 178 9.07 9.95 8.55
C GLN A 178 9.94 8.95 9.32
N LEU A 179 10.42 7.90 8.65
CA LEU A 179 11.11 6.75 9.25
C LEU A 179 12.40 6.42 8.49
N ASN A 180 13.25 5.58 9.09
CA ASN A 180 14.39 4.99 8.39
C ASN A 180 13.95 3.70 7.69
N ILE A 181 13.55 3.80 6.41
CA ILE A 181 13.15 2.63 5.63
C ILE A 181 14.39 1.89 5.15
N VAL A 182 14.74 0.79 5.82
CA VAL A 182 15.95 -0.01 5.53
C VAL A 182 15.83 -0.76 4.20
N LYS A 183 14.64 -1.29 3.91
CA LYS A 183 14.36 -1.99 2.66
C LYS A 183 12.88 -1.91 2.28
N VAL A 184 12.63 -1.96 0.98
CA VAL A 184 11.30 -2.18 0.39
C VAL A 184 11.43 -3.38 -0.55
N ASP A 185 10.78 -4.50 -0.23
CA ASP A 185 10.85 -5.75 -0.97
C ASP A 185 9.46 -6.35 -1.26
N GLY A 186 9.43 -7.55 -1.83
CA GLY A 186 8.21 -8.24 -2.24
C GLY A 186 7.73 -7.91 -3.66
N VAL A 187 6.46 -8.21 -3.95
CA VAL A 187 5.87 -8.10 -5.28
C VAL A 187 5.02 -6.83 -5.39
N THR A 188 5.51 -5.86 -6.16
CA THR A 188 4.73 -4.65 -6.47
C THR A 188 3.48 -4.98 -7.28
N ILE A 189 2.45 -4.12 -7.22
CA ILE A 189 1.25 -4.23 -8.07
C ILE A 189 1.63 -4.32 -9.56
N LYS A 190 2.60 -3.52 -10.01
CA LYS A 190 3.10 -3.56 -11.39
C LYS A 190 3.75 -4.91 -11.73
N ALA A 191 4.59 -5.43 -10.84
CA ALA A 191 5.27 -6.71 -11.06
C ALA A 191 4.26 -7.86 -11.12
N PHE A 192 3.27 -7.88 -10.21
CA PHE A 192 2.20 -8.88 -10.24
C PHE A 192 1.37 -8.80 -11.52
N TYR A 193 0.95 -7.60 -11.91
CA TYR A 193 0.25 -7.37 -13.18
C TYR A 193 1.02 -7.95 -14.38
N GLN A 194 2.33 -7.67 -14.47
CA GLN A 194 3.19 -8.18 -15.54
C GLN A 194 3.41 -9.69 -15.50
N LEU A 195 3.32 -10.31 -14.32
CA LEU A 195 3.34 -11.76 -14.17
C LEU A 195 2.04 -12.37 -14.69
N CYS A 196 0.89 -11.80 -14.34
CA CYS A 196 -0.42 -12.26 -14.81
C CYS A 196 -0.61 -12.09 -16.33
N GLU A 197 -0.02 -11.07 -16.95
CA GLU A 197 0.01 -10.94 -18.42
C GLU A 197 0.73 -12.11 -19.11
N LYS A 198 1.63 -12.82 -18.39
CA LYS A 198 2.41 -13.94 -18.91
C LYS A 198 1.85 -15.31 -18.52
N ASP A 199 1.18 -15.41 -17.37
CA ASP A 199 0.56 -16.65 -16.89
C ASP A 199 -0.77 -16.34 -16.17
N SER A 200 -1.88 -16.70 -16.81
CA SER A 200 -3.22 -16.44 -16.31
C SER A 200 -3.61 -17.27 -15.08
N ARG A 201 -2.83 -18.29 -14.71
CA ARG A 201 -3.11 -19.14 -13.54
C ARG A 201 -2.73 -18.48 -12.20
N LEU A 202 -2.03 -17.35 -12.23
CA LEU A 202 -1.50 -16.69 -11.04
C LEU A 202 -2.56 -15.89 -10.24
N TYR A 203 -3.74 -15.68 -10.81
CA TYR A 203 -4.85 -14.98 -10.15
C TYR A 203 -6.05 -15.88 -9.78
N THR A 204 -5.95 -17.20 -10.01
CA THR A 204 -7.06 -18.14 -9.80
C THR A 204 -7.01 -18.93 -8.50
N ASP A 205 -5.84 -19.38 -8.00
CA ASP A 205 -5.79 -20.38 -6.92
C ASP A 205 -4.95 -20.02 -5.67
N ASP A 206 -3.88 -19.24 -5.77
CA ASP A 206 -3.16 -18.67 -4.60
C ASP A 206 -2.19 -17.56 -5.07
N PRO A 207 -2.44 -16.27 -4.80
CA PRO A 207 -1.56 -15.21 -5.27
C PRO A 207 -0.25 -15.12 -4.48
N SER A 208 -0.12 -15.82 -3.35
CA SER A 208 1.07 -15.78 -2.49
C SER A 208 2.27 -16.53 -3.07
N SER A 209 2.04 -17.42 -4.05
CA SER A 209 3.10 -18.11 -4.78
C SER A 209 3.81 -17.25 -5.82
N ALA A 210 3.32 -16.02 -6.08
CA ALA A 210 3.96 -15.09 -6.99
C ALA A 210 5.29 -14.60 -6.38
N SER A 211 6.41 -15.01 -6.95
CA SER A 211 7.74 -14.50 -6.58
C SER A 211 8.09 -13.24 -7.37
N ALA A 212 8.80 -12.31 -6.74
CA ALA A 212 9.34 -11.15 -7.46
C ALA A 212 10.25 -11.63 -8.61
N PRO A 213 10.19 -11.02 -9.81
CA PRO A 213 11.16 -11.34 -10.86
C PRO A 213 12.57 -10.98 -10.38
N ASP A 214 13.53 -11.88 -10.60
CA ASP A 214 14.94 -11.64 -10.29
C ASP A 214 15.38 -10.32 -10.94
N LYS A 215 15.92 -9.41 -10.12
CA LYS A 215 16.56 -8.19 -10.64
C LYS A 215 17.76 -8.63 -11.47
N LYS A 216 17.62 -8.59 -12.80
CA LYS A 216 18.76 -8.62 -13.73
C LYS A 216 19.51 -7.29 -13.69
#